data_AF-A0A1Y2T5M6-F1
#
_entry.id   AF-A0A1Y2T5M6-F1
#
_cell.length_a   1.000
_cell.length_b   1.000
_cell.length_c   1.000
_cell.angle_alpha   90.00
_cell.angle_beta   90.00
_cell.angle_gamma   90.00
#
_symmetry.space_group_name_H-M   'P 1'
#
loop_
_entity.id
_entity.type
_entity.pdbx_description
1 polymer ?
#
loop_
_entity_poly.entity_id
_entity_poly.type
_entity_poly.pdbx_seq_one_letter_code
_entity_poly.pdbx_strand_id
1 'polypeptide(L)'
;MWILAQIFTSDWTKELFQHVPVLLVRTVLTFILVMIVVRWTGKRSIANLAPFDLAMVIMIGEVAAIPISTLDVDFLHGLIPVVLLGGLHVILTTVNLHWKRFERWTEGFPTLLVKDGRVLRRNLLKERVSMADLMTALRHKEVEDVSEVKEAWMEQSGGISVILKRDAGPATPRDVERAVEAVLARRLPGLVQEAVERAIGQAAAAHARPVRPNPGGRRWDREGDDVLH
;
A
#
# COMPACT_ATOMS: atom_id res chain seq x y z
N MET A 1 -56.58 1.33 25.67
CA MET A 1 -56.29 2.77 25.88
C MET A 1 -55.93 3.10 27.33
N TRP A 2 -56.65 2.56 28.33
CA TRP A 2 -56.39 2.83 29.77
C TRP A 2 -55.05 2.28 30.28
N ILE A 3 -54.63 1.08 29.85
CA ILE A 3 -53.33 0.47 30.22
C ILE A 3 -52.13 1.27 29.65
N LEU A 4 -52.27 1.83 28.44
CA LEU A 4 -51.23 2.67 27.83
C LEU A 4 -51.08 4.02 28.56
N ALA A 5 -52.19 4.59 29.05
CA ALA A 5 -52.15 5.79 29.88
C ALA A 5 -51.48 5.50 31.24
N GLN A 6 -51.77 4.34 31.85
CA GLN A 6 -51.22 3.93 33.14
C GLN A 6 -49.71 3.61 33.08
N ILE A 7 -49.21 3.13 31.93
CA ILE A 7 -47.77 3.01 31.65
C ILE A 7 -47.11 4.38 31.67
N PHE A 8 -47.72 5.39 31.04
CA PHE A 8 -47.15 6.74 30.90
C PHE A 8 -47.20 7.59 32.19
N THR A 9 -48.07 7.24 33.15
CA THR A 9 -48.13 7.87 34.48
C THR A 9 -47.31 7.16 35.55
N SER A 10 -46.76 5.97 35.26
CA SER A 10 -45.99 5.17 36.23
C SER A 10 -44.69 5.88 36.62
N ASP A 11 -44.30 5.77 37.89
CA ASP A 11 -43.12 6.46 38.43
C ASP A 11 -41.82 6.10 37.67
N TRP A 12 -41.73 4.86 37.15
CA TRP A 12 -40.65 4.38 36.30
C TRP A 12 -40.49 5.14 34.98
N THR A 13 -41.59 5.64 34.39
CA THR A 13 -41.49 6.43 33.15
C THR A 13 -40.92 7.81 33.39
N LYS A 14 -41.24 8.43 34.53
CA LYS A 14 -40.70 9.76 34.89
C LYS A 14 -39.21 9.68 35.20
N GLU A 15 -38.78 8.65 35.92
CA GLU A 15 -37.36 8.34 36.17
C GLU A 15 -36.61 8.16 34.84
N LEU A 16 -37.16 7.36 33.91
CA LEU A 16 -36.60 7.18 32.56
C LEU A 16 -36.44 8.52 31.82
N PHE A 17 -37.49 9.33 31.76
CA PHE A 17 -37.46 10.63 31.05
C PHE A 17 -36.48 11.63 31.68
N GLN A 18 -36.20 11.53 32.97
CA GLN A 18 -35.25 12.41 33.65
C GLN A 18 -33.78 12.00 33.43
N HIS A 19 -33.48 10.71 33.38
CA HIS A 19 -32.11 10.23 33.22
C HIS A 19 -31.65 10.11 31.76
N VAL A 20 -32.57 9.87 30.82
CA VAL A 20 -32.24 9.72 29.39
C VAL A 20 -31.50 10.93 28.81
N PRO A 21 -31.90 12.19 29.04
CA PRO A 21 -31.18 13.36 28.52
C PRO A 21 -29.75 13.47 29.06
N VAL A 22 -29.54 13.17 30.34
CA VAL A 22 -28.21 13.19 30.98
C VAL A 22 -27.31 12.12 30.36
N LEU A 23 -27.84 10.91 30.16
CA LEU A 23 -27.13 9.82 29.49
C LEU A 23 -26.74 10.19 28.06
N LEU A 24 -27.64 10.81 27.30
CA LEU A 24 -27.35 11.27 25.93
C LEU A 24 -26.20 12.28 25.91
N VAL A 25 -26.25 13.30 26.77
CA VAL A 25 -25.20 14.33 26.83
C VAL A 25 -23.87 13.74 27.28
N ARG A 26 -23.85 12.92 28.35
CA ARG A 26 -22.63 12.25 28.83
C ARG A 26 -22.02 11.33 27.76
N THR A 27 -22.86 10.60 27.01
CA THR A 27 -22.42 9.73 25.91
C THR A 27 -21.78 10.54 24.79
N VAL A 28 -22.44 11.60 24.31
CA VAL A 28 -21.91 12.45 23.23
C VAL A 28 -20.59 13.11 23.64
N LEU A 29 -20.50 13.66 24.86
CA LEU A 29 -19.28 14.28 25.37
C LEU A 29 -18.13 13.28 25.50
N THR A 30 -18.42 12.10 26.05
CA THR A 30 -17.41 11.04 26.19
C THR A 30 -16.95 10.52 24.83
N PHE A 31 -17.86 10.36 23.86
CA PHE A 31 -17.53 9.98 22.50
C PHE A 31 -16.58 11.00 21.85
N ILE A 32 -16.87 12.29 21.95
CA ILE A 32 -16.00 13.36 21.43
C ILE A 32 -14.61 13.29 22.10
N LEU A 33 -14.57 13.10 23.43
CA LEU A 33 -13.32 12.97 24.17
C LEU A 33 -12.49 11.78 23.69
N VAL A 34 -13.08 10.60 23.59
CA VAL A 34 -12.41 9.39 23.09
C VAL A 34 -11.92 9.61 21.66
N MET A 35 -12.72 10.28 20.81
CA MET A 35 -12.30 10.65 19.46
C MET A 35 -11.05 11.54 19.46
N ILE A 36 -10.96 12.52 20.36
CA ILE A 36 -9.79 13.39 20.52
C ILE A 36 -8.57 12.57 20.95
N VAL A 37 -8.73 11.70 21.96
CA VAL A 37 -7.68 10.82 22.45
C VAL A 37 -7.15 9.91 21.34
N VAL A 38 -8.04 9.22 20.62
CA VAL A 38 -7.66 8.36 19.49
C VAL A 38 -6.98 9.18 18.39
N ARG A 39 -7.44 10.41 18.14
CA ARG A 39 -6.83 11.28 17.14
C ARG A 39 -5.42 11.73 17.50
N TRP A 40 -5.10 11.86 18.79
CA TRP A 40 -3.76 12.15 19.30
C TRP A 40 -2.78 10.98 19.17
N THR A 41 -3.26 9.74 19.29
CA THR A 41 -2.46 8.53 19.07
C THR A 41 -1.83 8.45 17.67
N GLY A 42 -2.38 9.16 16.67
CA GLY A 42 -1.77 9.34 15.36
C GLY A 42 -2.01 8.19 14.36
N LYS A 43 -1.64 8.42 13.09
CA LYS A 43 -1.99 7.52 11.95
C LYS A 43 -1.27 6.16 11.96
N ARG A 44 -0.11 6.05 12.64
CA ARG A 44 0.71 4.83 12.67
C ARG A 44 0.01 3.67 13.37
N SER A 45 -0.75 3.96 14.43
CA SER A 45 -1.33 2.94 15.31
C SER A 45 -2.45 2.15 14.64
N ILE A 46 -3.18 2.70 13.65
CA ILE A 46 -4.37 2.03 13.06
C ILE A 46 -4.00 1.02 11.96
N ALA A 47 -2.92 1.23 11.21
CA ALA A 47 -2.58 0.39 10.05
C ALA A 47 -1.77 -0.87 10.42
N ASN A 48 -1.02 -0.82 11.51
CA ASN A 48 -0.25 -1.94 12.07
C ASN A 48 -0.38 -1.88 13.59
N LEU A 49 -1.56 -2.21 14.10
CA LEU A 49 -1.83 -2.27 15.54
C LEU A 49 -0.88 -3.30 16.16
N ALA A 50 0.07 -2.81 16.95
CA ALA A 50 0.81 -3.70 17.84
C ALA A 50 -0.17 -4.32 18.85
N PRO A 51 0.09 -5.54 19.36
CA PRO A 51 -0.76 -6.13 20.40
C PRO A 51 -0.96 -5.22 21.62
N PHE A 52 0.05 -4.43 21.94
CA PHE A 52 -0.02 -3.43 23.00
C PHE A 52 -1.03 -2.31 22.70
N ASP A 53 -1.00 -1.73 21.49
CA ASP A 53 -1.95 -0.70 21.05
C ASP A 53 -3.39 -1.22 21.11
N LEU A 54 -3.61 -2.48 20.72
CA LEU A 54 -4.91 -3.13 20.81
C LEU A 54 -5.40 -3.21 22.27
N ALA A 55 -4.54 -3.63 23.19
CA ALA A 55 -4.88 -3.68 24.61
C ALA A 55 -5.23 -2.29 25.17
N MET A 56 -4.52 -1.24 24.74
CA MET A 56 -4.80 0.13 25.14
C MET A 56 -6.15 0.63 24.62
N VAL A 57 -6.51 0.34 23.36
CA VAL A 57 -7.81 0.70 22.80
C VAL A 57 -8.95 0.04 23.58
N ILE A 58 -8.81 -1.24 23.92
CA ILE A 58 -9.79 -1.97 24.73
C ILE A 58 -9.94 -1.33 26.12
N MET A 59 -8.83 -1.04 26.78
CA MET A 59 -8.80 -0.43 28.11
C MET A 59 -9.44 0.97 28.11
N ILE A 60 -9.16 1.80 27.10
CA ILE A 60 -9.79 3.12 26.95
C ILE A 60 -11.30 2.97 26.76
N GLY A 61 -11.74 2.00 25.96
CA GLY A 61 -13.16 1.73 25.74
C GLY A 61 -13.90 1.33 27.02
N GLU A 62 -13.29 0.45 27.81
CA GLU A 62 -13.83 0.02 29.12
C GLU A 62 -13.93 1.20 30.09
N VAL A 63 -12.86 1.99 30.21
CA VAL A 63 -12.81 3.13 31.12
C VAL A 63 -13.75 4.26 30.67
N ALA A 64 -13.92 4.46 29.37
CA ALA A 64 -14.86 5.44 28.83
C ALA A 64 -16.33 5.06 29.07
N ALA A 65 -16.64 3.78 29.28
CA ALA A 65 -18.01 3.37 29.61
C ALA A 65 -18.44 3.80 31.02
N ILE A 66 -17.51 3.94 31.96
CA ILE A 66 -17.77 4.28 33.37
C ILE A 66 -18.52 5.62 33.54
N PRO A 67 -18.04 6.77 33.00
CA PRO A 67 -18.74 8.05 33.13
C PRO A 67 -20.13 8.06 32.48
N ILE A 68 -20.38 7.14 31.53
CA ILE A 68 -21.67 6.97 30.85
C ILE A 68 -22.62 6.15 31.72
N SER A 69 -22.17 5.02 32.27
CA SER A 69 -23.02 4.07 32.99
C SER A 69 -23.29 4.43 34.45
N THR A 70 -22.38 5.19 35.09
CA THR A 70 -22.43 5.45 36.53
C THR A 70 -22.87 6.89 36.79
N LEU A 71 -24.18 7.08 37.03
CA LEU A 71 -24.76 8.41 37.26
C LEU A 71 -24.39 9.01 38.61
N ASP A 72 -24.10 8.17 39.61
CA ASP A 72 -23.75 8.56 40.98
C ASP A 72 -22.36 9.17 41.11
N VAL A 73 -21.51 8.98 40.11
CA VAL A 73 -20.17 9.57 40.05
C VAL A 73 -20.22 10.85 39.23
N ASP A 74 -19.54 11.87 39.75
CA ASP A 74 -19.27 13.11 39.04
C ASP A 74 -18.67 12.82 37.66
N PHE A 75 -19.35 13.30 36.62
CA PHE A 75 -18.96 13.05 35.24
C PHE A 75 -17.50 13.41 34.96
N LEU A 76 -17.03 14.57 35.46
CA LEU A 76 -15.64 15.02 35.28
C LEU A 76 -14.63 14.05 35.90
N HIS A 77 -14.93 13.48 37.07
CA HIS A 77 -14.06 12.50 37.71
C HIS A 77 -13.96 11.21 36.88
N GLY A 78 -15.05 10.80 36.22
CA GLY A 78 -15.05 9.66 35.31
C GLY A 78 -14.31 9.90 33.99
N LEU A 79 -14.08 11.15 33.58
CA LEU A 79 -13.28 11.48 32.39
C LEU A 79 -11.76 11.49 32.65
N ILE A 80 -11.34 11.70 33.91
CA ILE A 80 -9.91 11.76 34.27
C ILE A 80 -9.15 10.50 33.80
N PRO A 81 -9.64 9.27 34.05
CA PRO A 81 -8.90 8.08 33.67
C PRO A 81 -8.83 7.91 32.14
N VAL A 82 -9.85 8.35 31.39
CA VAL A 82 -9.83 8.35 29.90
C VAL A 82 -8.72 9.25 29.36
N VAL A 83 -8.64 10.48 29.89
CA VAL A 83 -7.59 11.45 29.49
C VAL A 83 -6.21 10.95 29.90
N LEU A 84 -6.09 10.43 31.12
CA LEU A 84 -4.81 9.95 31.65
C LEU A 84 -4.29 8.75 30.86
N LEU A 85 -5.15 7.77 30.56
CA LEU A 85 -4.80 6.63 29.71
C LEU A 85 -4.40 7.07 28.30
N GLY A 86 -5.18 7.96 27.70
CA GLY A 86 -4.84 8.55 26.41
C GLY A 86 -3.49 9.26 26.40
N GLY A 87 -3.25 10.10 27.40
CA GLY A 87 -2.00 10.83 27.56
C GLY A 87 -0.81 9.89 27.79
N LEU A 88 -0.97 8.88 28.65
CA LEU A 88 0.06 7.88 28.91
C LEU A 88 0.39 7.09 27.65
N HIS A 89 -0.61 6.75 26.84
CA HIS A 89 -0.41 6.08 25.55
C HIS A 89 0.42 6.93 24.57
N VAL A 90 0.11 8.23 24.46
CA VAL A 90 0.88 9.17 23.63
C VAL A 90 2.31 9.32 24.15
N ILE A 91 2.51 9.38 25.47
CA ILE A 91 3.85 9.42 26.07
C ILE A 91 4.61 8.14 25.74
N LEU A 92 3.98 6.98 25.90
CA LEU A 92 4.60 5.68 25.65
C LEU A 92 5.06 5.54 24.19
N THR A 93 4.19 5.86 23.24
CA THR A 93 4.49 5.84 21.80
C THR A 93 5.61 6.84 21.47
N THR A 94 5.62 8.01 22.10
CA THR A 94 6.70 9.00 21.94
C THR A 94 8.03 8.47 22.51
N VAL A 95 8.01 7.81 23.67
CA VAL A 95 9.19 7.20 24.27
C VAL A 95 9.72 6.07 23.39
N ASN A 96 8.85 5.23 22.82
CA ASN A 96 9.24 4.19 21.87
C ASN A 96 9.98 4.74 20.65
N LEU A 97 9.58 5.91 20.14
CA LEU A 97 10.27 6.58 19.04
C LEU A 97 11.71 7.00 19.40
N HIS A 98 11.95 7.42 20.64
CA HIS A 98 13.26 7.91 21.07
C HIS A 98 14.15 6.79 21.61
N TRP A 99 13.57 5.79 22.29
CA TRP A 99 14.29 4.76 23.03
C TRP A 99 14.01 3.35 22.49
N LYS A 100 14.86 2.91 21.56
CA LYS A 100 14.80 1.58 20.93
C LYS A 100 14.81 0.39 21.90
N ARG A 101 15.36 0.56 23.11
CA ARG A 101 15.30 -0.49 24.15
C ARG A 101 13.90 -0.64 24.74
N PHE A 102 13.16 0.46 24.84
CA PHE A 102 11.81 0.47 25.37
C PHE A 102 10.82 -0.05 24.32
N GLU A 103 10.99 0.37 23.06
CA GLU A 103 10.28 -0.21 21.90
C GLU A 103 10.45 -1.74 21.85
N ARG A 104 11.66 -2.26 22.14
CA ARG A 104 11.90 -3.72 22.21
C ARG A 104 11.02 -4.42 23.22
N TRP A 105 10.77 -3.77 24.34
CA TRP A 105 10.08 -4.37 25.48
C TRP A 105 8.57 -4.28 25.32
N THR A 106 8.05 -3.20 24.73
CA THR A 106 6.61 -3.00 24.53
C THR A 106 6.10 -3.58 23.20
N GLU A 107 6.79 -3.32 22.09
CA GLU A 107 6.34 -3.64 20.72
C GLU A 107 7.15 -4.77 20.07
N GLY A 108 8.33 -5.10 20.63
CA GLY A 108 9.23 -6.10 20.05
C GLY A 108 10.09 -5.54 18.91
N PHE A 109 10.73 -6.42 18.14
CA PHE A 109 11.49 -6.05 16.93
C PHE A 109 11.13 -7.01 15.81
N PRO A 110 11.16 -6.54 14.55
CA PRO A 110 10.96 -7.42 13.43
C PRO A 110 12.06 -8.48 13.36
N THR A 111 11.66 -9.73 13.12
CA THR A 111 12.57 -10.88 13.08
C THR A 111 12.54 -11.53 11.70
N LEU A 112 13.70 -11.66 11.08
CA LEU A 112 13.84 -12.31 9.77
C LEU A 112 13.52 -13.82 9.89
N LEU A 113 12.54 -14.30 9.13
CA LEU A 113 12.11 -15.70 9.10
C LEU A 113 12.67 -16.47 7.90
N VAL A 114 12.78 -15.81 6.74
CA VAL A 114 13.29 -16.41 5.50
C VAL A 114 14.34 -15.49 4.90
N LYS A 115 15.45 -16.04 4.41
CA LYS A 115 16.48 -15.33 3.67
C LYS A 115 16.89 -16.12 2.43
N ASP A 116 16.74 -15.51 1.26
CA ASP A 116 17.10 -16.04 -0.05
C ASP A 116 16.56 -17.46 -0.31
N GLY A 117 15.31 -17.70 0.08
CA GLY A 117 14.62 -19.00 -0.02
C GLY A 117 14.96 -20.01 1.07
N ARG A 118 15.77 -19.63 2.07
CA ARG A 118 16.12 -20.49 3.20
C ARG A 118 15.39 -20.06 4.46
N VAL A 119 14.66 -21.00 5.06
CA VAL A 119 13.94 -20.76 6.31
C VAL A 119 14.90 -20.79 7.50
N LEU A 120 14.89 -19.72 8.29
CA LEU A 120 15.66 -19.58 9.52
C LEU A 120 14.91 -20.23 10.68
N ARG A 121 15.01 -21.56 10.80
CA ARG A 121 14.32 -22.38 11.82
C ARG A 121 14.48 -21.86 13.26
N ARG A 122 15.66 -21.35 13.61
CA ARG A 122 15.92 -20.77 14.94
C ARG A 122 15.04 -19.56 15.23
N ASN A 123 14.80 -18.74 14.21
CA ASN A 123 14.00 -17.52 14.33
C ASN A 123 12.51 -17.86 14.37
N LEU A 124 12.05 -18.86 13.59
CA LEU A 124 10.70 -19.40 13.72
C LEU A 124 10.40 -19.89 15.15
N LEU A 125 11.32 -20.66 15.75
CA LEU A 125 11.18 -21.12 17.14
C LEU A 125 11.15 -19.97 18.15
N LYS A 126 12.01 -18.96 17.96
CA LYS A 126 12.07 -17.78 18.82
C LYS A 126 10.74 -16.99 18.79
N GLU A 127 10.18 -16.80 17.61
CA GLU A 127 8.91 -16.09 17.40
C GLU A 127 7.68 -17.00 17.57
N ARG A 128 7.88 -18.28 17.94
CA ARG A 128 6.82 -19.29 18.11
C ARG A 128 5.94 -19.48 16.86
N VAL A 129 6.53 -19.30 15.69
CA VAL A 129 5.88 -19.46 14.38
C VAL A 129 6.13 -20.87 13.87
N SER A 130 5.07 -21.61 13.59
CA SER A 130 5.22 -22.93 12.95
C SER A 130 5.53 -22.79 11.47
N MET A 131 6.04 -23.85 10.85
CA MET A 131 6.19 -23.86 9.39
C MET A 131 4.84 -23.69 8.69
N ALA A 132 3.76 -24.23 9.25
CA ALA A 132 2.42 -24.10 8.70
C ALA A 132 1.93 -22.64 8.70
N ASP A 133 2.25 -21.88 9.75
CA ASP A 133 1.91 -20.45 9.84
C ASP A 133 2.66 -19.65 8.79
N LEU A 134 3.97 -19.91 8.63
CA LEU A 134 4.79 -19.28 7.59
C LEU A 134 4.23 -19.57 6.19
N MET A 135 3.97 -20.83 5.88
CA MET A 135 3.41 -21.21 4.56
C MET A 135 2.02 -20.61 4.34
N THR A 136 1.20 -20.51 5.39
CA THR A 136 -0.12 -19.85 5.30
C THR A 136 0.03 -18.37 4.99
N ALA A 137 0.94 -17.68 5.66
CA ALA A 137 1.22 -16.28 5.38
C ALA A 137 1.77 -16.05 3.96
N LEU A 138 2.62 -16.94 3.45
CA LEU A 138 3.10 -16.90 2.07
C LEU A 138 1.95 -17.07 1.07
N ARG A 139 1.04 -18.02 1.30
CA ARG A 139 -0.16 -18.20 0.45
C ARG A 139 -1.07 -16.98 0.45
N HIS A 140 -1.24 -16.29 1.58
CA HIS A 140 -1.99 -15.02 1.63
C HIS A 140 -1.32 -13.91 0.80
N LYS A 141 -0.06 -14.08 0.42
CA LYS A 141 0.69 -13.19 -0.48
C LYS A 141 0.85 -13.78 -1.88
N GLU A 142 0.08 -14.83 -2.21
CA GLU A 142 0.12 -15.52 -3.51
C GLU A 142 1.49 -16.15 -3.82
N VAL A 143 2.23 -16.54 -2.77
CA VAL A 143 3.53 -17.22 -2.88
C VAL A 143 3.36 -18.67 -2.46
N GLU A 144 3.60 -19.60 -3.39
CA GLU A 144 3.47 -21.04 -3.12
C GLU A 144 4.77 -21.67 -2.62
N ASP A 145 5.91 -21.25 -3.18
CA ASP A 145 7.22 -21.78 -2.83
C ASP A 145 8.05 -20.75 -2.05
N VAL A 146 8.60 -21.20 -0.92
CA VAL A 146 9.57 -20.43 -0.13
C VAL A 146 10.79 -20.06 -0.97
N SER A 147 11.17 -20.88 -1.95
CA SER A 147 12.35 -20.65 -2.79
C SER A 147 12.28 -19.32 -3.57
N GLU A 148 11.09 -18.80 -3.83
CA GLU A 148 10.81 -17.53 -4.51
C GLU A 148 10.97 -16.31 -3.57
N VAL A 149 11.02 -16.55 -2.27
CA VAL A 149 11.10 -15.50 -1.25
C VAL A 149 12.55 -15.02 -1.11
N LYS A 150 12.77 -13.73 -1.29
CA LYS A 150 14.03 -13.09 -0.96
C LYS A 150 14.14 -12.88 0.55
N GLU A 151 13.15 -12.25 1.15
CA GLU A 151 13.11 -12.02 2.60
C GLU A 151 11.67 -12.17 3.11
N ALA A 152 11.50 -12.79 4.27
CA ALA A 152 10.25 -12.71 5.01
C ALA A 152 10.53 -12.29 6.45
N TRP A 153 9.79 -11.31 6.95
CA TRP A 153 9.97 -10.74 8.28
C TRP A 153 8.70 -10.94 9.11
N MET A 154 8.85 -11.41 10.34
CA MET A 154 7.83 -11.26 11.37
C MET A 154 7.83 -9.81 11.82
N GLU A 155 6.72 -9.10 11.64
CA GLU A 155 6.54 -7.71 12.05
C GLU A 155 6.10 -7.59 13.51
N GLN A 156 6.27 -6.40 14.10
CA GLN A 156 5.84 -6.10 15.48
C GLN A 156 4.31 -6.25 15.67
N SER A 157 3.53 -6.12 14.60
CA SER A 157 2.08 -6.37 14.60
C SER A 157 1.71 -7.85 14.68
N GLY A 158 2.68 -8.77 14.58
CA GLY A 158 2.47 -10.21 14.49
C GLY A 158 2.16 -10.72 13.08
N GLY A 159 2.10 -9.82 12.09
CA GLY A 159 1.99 -10.19 10.67
C GLY A 159 3.33 -10.59 10.06
N ILE A 160 3.30 -11.36 8.97
CA ILE A 160 4.50 -11.68 8.19
C ILE A 160 4.51 -10.84 6.91
N SER A 161 5.56 -10.04 6.73
CA SER A 161 5.83 -9.34 5.47
C SER A 161 6.77 -10.18 4.60
N VAL A 162 6.59 -10.08 3.27
CA VAL A 162 7.27 -10.93 2.30
C VAL A 162 7.79 -10.06 1.16
N ILE A 163 9.05 -10.29 0.81
CA ILE A 163 9.74 -9.67 -0.33
C ILE A 163 10.16 -10.80 -1.25
N LEU A 164 9.64 -10.80 -2.48
CA LEU A 164 9.97 -11.79 -3.50
C LEU A 164 11.33 -11.49 -4.16
N LYS A 165 11.93 -12.54 -4.73
CA LYS A 165 13.07 -12.39 -5.63
C LYS A 165 12.61 -11.70 -6.93
N ARG A 166 13.55 -11.04 -7.62
CA ARG A 166 13.26 -10.22 -8.81
C ARG A 166 12.64 -11.01 -9.96
N ASP A 167 12.99 -12.28 -10.06
CA ASP A 167 12.57 -13.25 -11.06
C ASP A 167 11.23 -13.93 -10.74
N ALA A 168 10.75 -13.83 -9.50
CA ALA A 168 9.49 -14.43 -9.04
C ALA A 168 8.36 -13.39 -8.81
N GLY A 169 8.66 -12.10 -8.95
CA GLY A 169 7.67 -11.02 -8.79
C GLY A 169 7.01 -10.61 -10.11
N PRO A 170 5.86 -9.91 -10.05
CA PRO A 170 5.24 -9.32 -11.24
C PRO A 170 6.20 -8.34 -11.91
N ALA A 171 6.27 -8.40 -13.25
CA ALA A 171 7.17 -7.57 -14.03
C ALA A 171 6.93 -6.08 -13.76
N THR A 172 7.97 -5.35 -13.36
CA THR A 172 7.87 -3.90 -13.20
C THR A 172 7.91 -3.23 -14.57
N PRO A 173 7.37 -2.00 -14.73
CA PRO A 173 7.46 -1.27 -16.00
C PRO A 173 8.90 -1.11 -16.50
N ARG A 174 9.87 -1.01 -15.58
CA ARG A 174 11.30 -0.95 -15.89
C ARG A 174 11.85 -2.26 -16.43
N ASP A 175 11.31 -3.41 -16.00
CA ASP A 175 11.71 -4.72 -16.54
C ASP A 175 11.20 -4.88 -17.97
N VAL A 176 9.99 -4.39 -18.26
CA VAL A 176 9.43 -4.34 -19.61
C VAL A 176 10.25 -3.40 -20.51
N GLU A 177 10.57 -2.19 -20.03
CA GLU A 177 11.39 -1.21 -20.77
C GLU A 177 12.75 -1.82 -21.15
N ARG A 178 13.45 -2.45 -20.19
CA ARG A 178 14.72 -3.14 -20.44
C ARG A 178 14.58 -4.31 -21.41
N ALA A 179 13.50 -5.09 -21.32
CA ALA A 179 13.25 -6.19 -22.24
C ALA A 179 13.00 -5.67 -23.66
N VAL A 180 12.24 -4.59 -23.81
CA VAL A 180 12.00 -3.91 -25.09
C VAL A 180 13.29 -3.34 -25.66
N GLU A 181 14.10 -2.63 -24.86
CA GLU A 181 15.42 -2.13 -25.29
C GLU A 181 16.33 -3.27 -25.74
N ALA A 182 16.39 -4.38 -25.01
CA ALA A 182 17.21 -5.53 -25.36
C ALA A 182 16.74 -6.20 -26.67
N VAL A 183 15.43 -6.28 -26.91
CA VAL A 183 14.87 -6.80 -28.17
C VAL A 183 15.16 -5.84 -29.31
N LEU A 184 14.93 -4.54 -29.12
CA LEU A 184 15.19 -3.50 -30.13
C LEU A 184 16.68 -3.50 -30.51
N ALA A 185 17.59 -3.50 -29.54
CA ALA A 185 19.03 -3.53 -29.80
C ALA A 185 19.47 -4.76 -30.62
N ARG A 186 18.83 -5.92 -30.42
CA ARG A 186 19.10 -7.14 -31.21
C ARG A 186 18.48 -7.09 -32.62
N ARG A 187 17.29 -6.51 -32.79
CA ARG A 187 16.52 -6.54 -34.06
C ARG A 187 16.76 -5.33 -34.96
N LEU A 188 17.11 -4.16 -34.40
CA LEU A 188 17.30 -2.90 -35.11
C LEU A 188 18.30 -3.01 -36.27
N PRO A 189 19.50 -3.62 -36.12
CA PRO A 189 20.47 -3.68 -37.21
C PRO A 189 19.94 -4.41 -38.44
N GLY A 190 19.30 -5.57 -38.24
CA GLY A 190 18.73 -6.35 -39.35
C GLY A 190 17.52 -5.69 -39.99
N LEU A 191 16.68 -5.01 -39.20
CA LEU A 191 15.53 -4.25 -39.73
C LEU A 191 15.98 -3.05 -40.57
N VAL A 192 17.02 -2.34 -40.13
CA VAL A 192 17.60 -1.22 -40.90
C VAL A 192 18.19 -1.73 -42.20
N GLN A 193 18.91 -2.85 -42.17
CA GLN A 193 19.54 -3.42 -43.36
C GLN A 193 18.49 -3.90 -44.39
N GLU A 194 17.46 -4.62 -43.95
CA GLU A 194 16.33 -4.99 -44.82
C GLU A 194 15.60 -3.77 -45.39
N ALA A 195 15.37 -2.73 -44.57
CA ALA A 195 14.69 -1.51 -45.02
C ALA A 195 15.51 -0.77 -46.09
N VAL A 196 16.84 -0.70 -45.92
CA VAL A 196 17.76 -0.11 -46.90
C VAL A 196 17.76 -0.91 -48.20
N GLU A 197 17.88 -2.23 -48.14
CA GLU A 197 17.85 -3.10 -49.33
C GLU A 197 16.54 -2.96 -50.11
N ARG A 198 15.39 -2.92 -49.41
CA ARG A 198 14.09 -2.67 -50.05
C ARG A 198 14.00 -1.29 -50.69
N ALA A 199 14.47 -0.26 -50.02
CA ALA A 199 14.44 1.11 -50.53
C ALA A 199 15.31 1.25 -51.79
N ILE A 200 16.51 0.66 -51.79
CA ILE A 200 17.39 0.62 -52.97
C ILE A 200 16.72 -0.16 -54.11
N GLY A 201 16.13 -1.32 -53.82
CA GLY A 201 15.41 -2.12 -54.82
C GLY A 201 14.23 -1.37 -55.46
N GLN A 202 13.45 -0.63 -54.65
CA GLN A 202 12.35 0.21 -55.14
C GLN A 202 12.85 1.41 -55.95
N ALA A 203 13.92 2.08 -55.50
CA ALA A 203 14.52 3.21 -56.22
C ALA A 203 15.10 2.76 -57.58
N ALA A 204 15.79 1.61 -57.62
CA ALA A 204 16.30 1.01 -58.85
C ALA A 204 15.15 0.66 -59.82
N ALA A 205 14.06 0.08 -59.33
CA ALA A 205 12.87 -0.21 -60.13
C ALA A 205 12.17 1.06 -60.67
N ALA A 206 12.21 2.17 -59.93
CA ALA A 206 11.67 3.45 -60.37
C ALA A 206 12.55 4.14 -61.42
N HIS A 207 13.88 4.00 -61.32
CA HIS A 207 14.85 4.59 -62.26
C HIS A 207 14.98 3.80 -63.57
N ALA A 208 14.65 2.51 -63.58
CA ALA A 208 14.65 1.67 -64.79
C ALA A 208 13.46 1.93 -65.74
N ARG A 209 12.63 2.96 -65.48
CA ARG A 209 11.58 3.37 -66.42
C ARG A 209 12.25 3.99 -67.66
N PRO A 210 12.04 3.43 -68.86
CA PRO A 210 12.71 3.92 -70.06
C PRO A 210 12.34 5.39 -70.31
N VAL A 211 13.36 6.22 -70.50
CA VAL A 211 13.20 7.61 -70.94
C VAL A 211 12.39 7.58 -72.24
N ARG A 212 11.18 8.13 -72.20
CA ARG A 212 10.36 8.24 -73.42
C ARG A 212 11.17 9.01 -74.46
N PRO A 213 11.36 8.47 -75.69
CA PRO A 213 12.10 9.17 -76.72
C PRO A 213 11.43 10.52 -76.98
N ASN A 214 12.22 11.59 -76.94
CA ASN A 214 11.78 12.97 -77.15
C ASN A 214 11.26 13.10 -78.60
N PRO A 215 9.97 13.38 -78.83
CA PRO A 215 9.42 13.42 -80.19
C PRO A 215 9.77 14.70 -80.96
N GLY A 216 10.63 15.58 -80.44
CA GLY A 216 10.87 16.94 -80.98
C GLY A 216 12.30 17.29 -81.42
N GLY A 217 13.22 16.33 -81.55
CA GLY A 217 14.61 16.62 -81.96
C GLY A 217 14.78 16.81 -83.46
N ARG A 218 14.50 18.02 -83.97
CA ARG A 218 14.74 18.39 -85.39
C ARG A 218 16.22 18.29 -85.75
N ARG A 219 16.52 17.43 -86.72
CA ARG A 219 17.79 17.29 -87.43
C ARG A 219 18.04 18.56 -88.25
N TRP A 220 19.07 19.33 -87.90
CA TRP A 220 19.59 20.39 -88.76
C TRP A 220 20.77 19.81 -89.53
N ASP A 221 20.51 19.46 -90.78
CA ASP A 221 21.53 19.15 -91.77
C ASP A 221 21.89 20.43 -92.55
N ARG A 222 23.19 20.58 -92.79
CA ARG A 222 23.88 21.32 -93.88
C ARG A 222 24.21 22.81 -93.77
N GLU A 223 25.42 23.02 -94.29
CA GLU A 223 25.87 24.09 -95.19
C GLU A 223 26.45 25.38 -94.59
N GLY A 224 27.68 25.65 -95.01
CA GLY A 224 28.33 26.98 -95.04
C GLY A 224 28.86 27.44 -93.69
N ASP A 225 30.04 28.04 -93.57
CA ASP A 225 30.95 28.55 -94.57
C ASP A 225 32.34 28.65 -93.91
N ASP A 226 33.36 28.66 -94.77
CA ASP A 226 34.63 29.34 -94.60
C ASP A 226 34.55 30.56 -93.65
N VAL A 227 35.56 30.79 -92.80
CA VAL A 227 36.44 31.98 -92.84
C VAL A 227 37.64 31.75 -91.90
N LEU A 228 38.80 32.09 -92.44
CA LEU A 228 40.15 32.21 -91.88
C LEU A 228 40.23 33.04 -90.58
N HIS A 229 41.17 32.71 -89.69
CA HIS A 229 42.30 33.57 -89.26
C HIS A 229 43.17 32.88 -88.21
#